data_AF-A0A8T4G8L6-F1
#
_entry.id   AF-A0A8T4G8L6-F1
#
_cell.length_a   1.000
_cell.length_b   1.000
_cell.length_c   1.000
_cell.angle_alpha   90.00
_cell.angle_beta   90.00
_cell.angle_gamma   90.00
#
_symmetry.space_group_name_H-M   'P 1'
#
loop_
_entity.id
_entity.type
_entity.pdbx_description
1 polymer ?
#
loop_
_entity_poly.entity_id
_entity_poly.type
_entity_poly.pdbx_seq_one_letter_code
_entity_poly.pdbx_strand_id
1 'polypeptide(L)'
;MDDEIGVKFPLEGRIYGEVSGWLTVIGILIAIVGVIIGIAGNSIFDYQSTVNDLLSGLNEEKIWEKDTYMHTVLHGYWFLSILHTGDGIAMFGIATVVYGGIVGMICLLASMFRSREVLFYKKGLYTILATVILSVMLLLAWEASLH
;
A
#
# COMPACT_ATOMS: atom_id res chain seq x y z
N MET A 1 -4.77 -42.11 16.97
CA MET A 1 -6.01 -41.33 16.85
C MET A 1 -5.59 -39.89 16.99
N ASP A 2 -5.12 -39.31 15.88
CA ASP A 2 -4.82 -37.89 15.68
C ASP A 2 -4.67 -37.73 14.15
N ASP A 3 -5.80 -37.89 13.45
CA ASP A 3 -5.89 -37.43 12.07
C ASP A 3 -5.98 -35.91 12.14
N GLU A 4 -4.82 -35.23 12.12
CA GLU A 4 -4.77 -33.81 11.80
C GLU A 4 -5.41 -33.66 10.42
N ILE A 5 -6.67 -33.20 10.40
CA ILE A 5 -7.35 -32.69 9.21
C ILE A 5 -6.59 -31.42 8.82
N GLY A 6 -5.41 -31.61 8.22
CA GLY A 6 -4.60 -30.54 7.68
C GLY A 6 -5.42 -29.89 6.58
N VAL A 7 -6.06 -28.77 6.90
CA VAL A 7 -6.79 -27.94 5.94
C VAL A 7 -5.76 -27.50 4.90
N LYS A 8 -5.61 -28.26 3.82
CA LYS A 8 -4.79 -27.89 2.68
C LYS A 8 -5.47 -26.68 2.05
N PHE A 9 -4.88 -25.51 2.29
CA PHE A 9 -5.33 -24.28 1.66
C PHE A 9 -5.30 -24.48 0.13
N PRO A 10 -6.32 -23.98 -0.60
CA PRO A 10 -6.33 -24.02 -2.05
C PRO A 10 -5.05 -23.38 -2.60
N LEU A 11 -4.45 -23.98 -3.62
CA LEU A 11 -3.19 -23.56 -4.23
C LEU A 11 -3.20 -22.07 -4.60
N GLU A 12 -4.36 -21.56 -5.03
CA GLU A 12 -4.59 -20.17 -5.42
C GLU A 12 -4.45 -19.21 -4.23
N GLY A 13 -4.94 -19.60 -3.05
CA GLY A 13 -4.82 -18.82 -1.82
C GLY A 13 -3.39 -18.75 -1.30
N ARG A 14 -2.60 -19.81 -1.54
CA ARG A 14 -1.17 -19.83 -1.22
C ARG A 14 -0.38 -18.85 -2.09
N ILE A 15 -0.66 -18.82 -3.40
CA ILE A 15 0.01 -17.89 -4.33
C ILE A 15 -0.24 -16.43 -3.95
N TYR A 16 -1.49 -16.08 -3.62
CA TYR A 16 -1.81 -14.75 -3.12
C TYR A 16 -1.00 -14.40 -1.87
N GLY A 17 -1.06 -15.27 -0.85
CA GLY A 17 -0.40 -15.05 0.43
C GLY A 17 1.12 -14.92 0.29
N GLU A 18 1.73 -15.69 -0.61
CA GLU A 18 3.17 -15.65 -0.84
C GLU A 18 3.59 -14.38 -1.59
N VAL A 19 2.91 -14.02 -2.68
CA VAL A 19 3.22 -12.81 -3.45
C VAL A 19 2.96 -11.54 -2.64
N SER A 20 1.75 -11.39 -2.10
CA SER A 20 1.39 -10.22 -1.30
C SER A 20 2.20 -10.16 0.00
N GLY A 21 2.49 -11.30 0.63
CA GLY A 21 3.30 -11.39 1.84
C GLY A 21 4.72 -10.89 1.62
N TRP A 22 5.39 -11.37 0.57
CA TRP A 22 6.75 -10.91 0.25
C TRP A 22 6.79 -9.42 -0.10
N LEU A 23 5.84 -8.93 -0.90
CA LEU A 23 5.76 -7.50 -1.23
C LEU A 23 5.45 -6.63 0.00
N THR A 24 4.66 -7.16 0.94
CA THR A 24 4.38 -6.49 2.22
C THR A 24 5.64 -6.39 3.07
N VAL A 25 6.38 -7.49 3.21
CA VAL A 25 7.64 -7.51 3.97
C VAL A 25 8.65 -6.53 3.36
N ILE A 26 8.82 -6.54 2.04
CA ILE A 26 9.71 -5.61 1.35
C ILE A 26 9.26 -4.16 1.56
N GLY A 27 7.97 -3.87 1.39
CA GLY A 27 7.42 -2.53 1.58
C GLY A 27 7.60 -2.01 3.01
N ILE A 28 7.39 -2.85 4.02
CA ILE A 28 7.65 -2.51 5.44
C ILE A 28 9.13 -2.20 5.66
N LEU A 29 10.04 -3.01 5.13
CA LEU A 29 11.48 -2.77 5.26
C LEU A 29 11.89 -1.44 4.64
N ILE A 30 11.39 -1.13 3.44
CA ILE A 30 11.62 0.16 2.78
C ILE A 30 11.04 1.30 3.63
N ALA A 31 9.84 1.14 4.17
CA ALA A 31 9.20 2.15 5.01
C ALA A 31 10.03 2.46 6.26
N ILE A 32 10.54 1.42 6.93
CA ILE A 32 11.42 1.55 8.10
C ILE A 32 12.69 2.32 7.74
N VAL A 33 13.32 1.98 6.61
CA VAL A 33 14.52 2.70 6.13
C VAL A 33 14.22 4.18 5.89
N GLY A 34 13.08 4.49 5.26
CA GLY A 34 12.65 5.86 5.04
C GLY A 34 12.47 6.64 6.34
N VAL A 35 11.80 6.04 7.33
CA VAL A 35 11.60 6.65 8.66
C VAL A 35 12.94 6.91 9.36
N ILE A 36 13.89 5.97 9.30
CA ILE A 36 15.23 6.15 9.89
C ILE A 36 15.95 7.34 9.25
N ILE A 37 15.91 7.45 7.92
CA ILE A 37 16.52 8.56 7.17
C ILE A 37 15.83 9.89 7.51
N GLY A 38 14.50 9.88 7.65
CA GLY A 38 13.71 11.05 8.03
C GLY A 38 14.12 11.56 9.41
N ILE A 39 14.12 10.69 10.42
CA ILE A 39 14.52 11.04 11.80
C ILE A 39 15.99 11.49 11.88
N ALA A 40 16.85 10.97 11.02
CA ALA A 40 18.25 11.40 10.91
C ALA A 40 18.42 12.84 10.35
N GLY A 41 17.33 13.51 9.97
CA GLY A 41 17.30 14.92 9.58
C GLY A 41 17.07 15.16 8.09
N ASN A 42 16.94 14.11 7.27
CA ASN A 42 16.59 14.23 5.85
C ASN A 42 15.08 14.01 5.65
N SER A 43 14.29 14.83 6.34
CA SER A 43 12.82 14.82 6.34
C SER A 43 12.31 16.09 5.68
N ILE A 44 11.12 16.02 5.06
CA ILE A 44 10.41 17.19 4.57
C ILE A 44 9.57 17.83 5.67
N PHE A 45 9.14 17.02 6.63
CA PHE A 45 8.40 17.46 7.79
C PHE A 45 9.31 17.75 8.98
N ASP A 46 9.02 18.84 9.68
CA ASP A 46 9.47 19.00 11.07
C ASP A 46 8.59 18.14 11.99
N TYR A 47 9.03 16.91 12.28
CA TYR A 47 8.26 15.96 13.09
C TYR A 47 7.80 16.51 14.44
N GLN A 48 8.59 17.41 15.06
CA GLN A 48 8.22 17.96 16.36
C GLN A 48 7.12 19.01 16.22
N SER A 49 7.19 19.87 15.19
CA SER A 49 6.12 20.83 14.88
C SER A 49 4.86 20.09 14.43
N THR A 50 4.99 19.17 13.48
CA THR A 50 3.88 18.40 12.89
C THR A 50 3.08 17.63 13.92
N VAL A 51 3.74 16.94 14.87
CA VAL A 51 3.02 16.20 15.91
C VAL A 51 2.26 17.15 16.84
N ASN A 52 2.86 18.28 17.22
CA ASN A 52 2.20 19.25 18.09
C ASN A 52 1.00 19.91 17.40
N ASP A 53 1.15 20.29 16.13
CA ASP A 53 0.09 20.88 15.33
C ASP A 53 -1.05 19.89 15.09
N LEU A 54 -0.74 18.62 14.78
CA LEU A 54 -1.73 17.55 14.65
C LEU A 54 -2.51 17.33 15.95
N LEU A 55 -1.82 17.28 17.09
CA LEU A 55 -2.45 17.10 18.42
C LEU A 55 -3.27 18.32 18.86
N SER A 56 -2.93 19.51 18.38
CA SER A 56 -3.71 20.72 18.63
C SER A 56 -4.97 20.83 17.76
N GLY A 57 -5.17 19.89 16.84
CA GLY A 57 -6.33 19.82 15.95
C GLY A 57 -6.23 20.75 14.74
N LEU A 58 -5.01 21.11 14.30
CA LEU A 58 -4.85 21.81 13.02
C LEU A 58 -5.34 20.93 11.87
N ASN A 59 -5.92 21.57 10.86
CA ASN A 59 -6.38 20.90 9.66
C ASN A 59 -5.19 20.47 8.79
N GLU A 60 -5.36 19.39 8.03
CA GLU A 60 -4.30 18.78 7.21
C GLU A 60 -3.66 19.78 6.25
N GLU A 61 -4.46 20.59 5.53
CA GLU A 61 -3.97 21.61 4.60
C GLU A 61 -3.00 22.59 5.27
N LYS A 62 -3.31 23.00 6.51
CA LYS A 62 -2.49 23.95 7.27
C LYS A 62 -1.19 23.32 7.76
N ILE A 63 -1.21 22.02 8.09
CA ILE A 63 -0.01 21.27 8.47
C ILE A 63 0.92 21.16 7.25
N TRP A 64 0.36 20.84 6.08
CA TRP A 64 1.13 20.80 4.83
C TRP A 64 1.77 22.15 4.50
N GLU A 65 1.02 23.25 4.63
CA GLU A 65 1.55 24.59 4.37
C GLU A 65 2.59 25.05 5.41
N LYS A 66 2.41 24.70 6.68
CA LYS A 66 3.23 25.23 7.77
C LYS A 66 4.46 24.38 8.07
N ASP A 67 4.32 23.06 8.09
CA ASP A 67 5.33 22.15 8.63
C ASP A 67 6.16 21.45 7.55
N THR A 68 5.86 21.69 6.26
CA THR A 68 6.69 21.18 5.16
C THR A 68 7.52 22.28 4.50
N TYR A 69 8.73 21.92 4.06
CA TYR A 69 9.56 22.81 3.24
C TYR A 69 8.94 23.18 1.88
N MET A 70 7.91 22.46 1.44
CA MET A 70 7.23 22.70 0.17
C MET A 70 6.14 23.77 0.29
N HIS A 71 5.72 24.11 1.53
CA HIS A 71 4.70 25.12 1.86
C HIS A 71 3.45 25.08 0.96
N THR A 72 3.08 23.89 0.50
CA THR A 72 1.99 23.68 -0.46
C THR A 72 1.30 22.37 -0.15
N VAL A 73 -0.03 22.34 -0.37
CA VAL A 73 -0.81 21.10 -0.23
C VAL A 73 -0.47 20.17 -1.38
N LEU A 74 0.24 19.09 -1.04
CA LEU A 74 0.71 18.10 -2.00
C LEU A 74 -0.36 17.02 -2.20
N HIS A 75 -0.68 16.74 -3.46
CA HIS A 75 -1.68 15.75 -3.84
C HIS A 75 -1.02 14.54 -4.51
N GLY A 76 -1.59 13.36 -4.31
CA GLY A 76 -1.22 12.14 -5.04
C GLY A 76 0.17 11.56 -4.75
N TYR A 77 0.91 11.27 -5.82
CA TYR A 77 2.22 10.60 -5.77
C TYR A 77 3.38 11.57 -5.53
N TRP A 78 3.16 12.61 -4.72
CA TRP A 78 4.17 13.60 -4.38
C TRP A 78 5.47 12.95 -3.88
N PHE A 79 5.38 11.83 -3.17
CA PHE A 79 6.53 11.08 -2.68
C PHE A 79 7.51 10.62 -3.78
N LEU A 80 7.07 10.49 -5.04
CA LEU A 80 7.95 10.15 -6.17
C LEU A 80 8.90 11.30 -6.54
N SER A 81 8.49 12.56 -6.38
CA SER A 81 9.35 13.71 -6.69
C SER A 81 10.43 13.95 -5.63
N ILE A 82 10.26 13.34 -4.46
CA ILE A 82 11.12 13.49 -3.28
C ILE A 82 11.65 12.15 -2.76
N LEU A 83 11.82 11.15 -3.65
CA LEU A 83 12.36 9.84 -3.30
C LEU A 83 13.75 9.87 -2.63
N HIS A 84 14.42 11.03 -2.64
CA HIS A 84 15.69 11.27 -1.97
C HIS A 84 15.54 11.63 -0.48
N THR A 85 14.33 11.94 0.00
CA THR A 85 14.04 12.23 1.41
C THR A 85 13.50 10.99 2.12
N GLY A 86 13.65 10.97 3.44
CA GLY A 86 13.16 9.88 4.29
C GLY A 86 11.64 9.68 4.18
N ASP A 87 10.87 10.77 4.17
CA ASP A 87 9.41 10.70 4.02
C ASP A 87 8.98 10.16 2.66
N GLY A 88 9.69 10.54 1.59
CA GLY A 88 9.43 10.02 0.24
C GLY A 88 9.65 8.52 0.16
N ILE A 89 10.76 8.03 0.73
CA ILE A 89 11.09 6.60 0.81
C ILE A 89 10.07 5.87 1.70
N ALA A 90 9.67 6.46 2.82
CA ALA A 90 8.71 5.87 3.75
C ALA A 90 7.35 5.67 3.06
N MET A 91 6.85 6.71 2.39
CA MET A 91 5.61 6.66 1.62
C MET A 91 5.69 5.71 0.42
N PHE A 92 6.85 5.62 -0.25
CA PHE A 92 7.07 4.63 -1.31
C PHE A 92 6.97 3.19 -0.78
N GLY A 93 7.51 2.93 0.42
CA GLY A 93 7.36 1.63 1.10
C GLY A 93 5.89 1.29 1.37
N ILE A 94 5.12 2.24 1.91
CA ILE A 94 3.68 2.06 2.15
C ILE A 94 2.93 1.81 0.85
N ALA A 95 3.20 2.60 -0.20
CA ALA A 95 2.60 2.40 -1.52
C ALA A 95 2.88 0.98 -2.05
N THR A 96 4.12 0.49 -1.90
CA THR A 96 4.51 -0.86 -2.31
C THR A 96 3.70 -1.94 -1.61
N VAL A 97 3.39 -1.79 -0.32
CA VAL A 97 2.53 -2.74 0.42
C VAL A 97 1.12 -2.76 -0.18
N VAL A 98 0.54 -1.59 -0.42
CA VAL A 98 -0.82 -1.46 -0.99
C VAL A 98 -0.88 -2.10 -2.38
N TYR A 99 0.06 -1.77 -3.26
CA TYR A 99 0.16 -2.38 -4.59
C TYR A 99 0.45 -3.88 -4.53
N GLY A 100 1.20 -4.35 -3.53
CA GLY A 100 1.49 -5.76 -3.34
C GLY A 100 0.24 -6.61 -3.12
N GLY A 101 -0.77 -6.09 -2.43
CA GLY A 101 -2.07 -6.74 -2.29
C GLY A 101 -2.78 -6.92 -3.62
N ILE A 102 -2.72 -5.92 -4.50
CA ILE A 102 -3.37 -5.95 -5.83
C ILE A 102 -2.63 -6.88 -6.78
N VAL A 103 -1.30 -6.80 -6.83
CA VAL A 103 -0.48 -7.72 -7.61
C VAL A 103 -0.76 -9.16 -7.16
N GLY A 104 -0.83 -9.40 -5.85
CA GLY A 104 -1.23 -10.69 -5.31
C GLY A 104 -2.61 -11.14 -5.80
N MET A 105 -3.62 -10.26 -5.80
CA MET A 105 -4.96 -10.59 -6.29
C MET A 105 -4.99 -10.86 -7.80
N ILE A 106 -4.24 -10.11 -8.60
CA ILE A 106 -4.09 -10.37 -10.04
C ILE A 106 -3.42 -11.72 -10.28
N CYS A 107 -2.36 -12.05 -9.53
CA CYS A 107 -1.72 -13.36 -9.59
C CYS A 107 -2.68 -14.50 -9.22
N LEU A 108 -3.51 -14.29 -8.20
CA LEU A 108 -4.55 -15.25 -7.82
C LEU A 108 -5.55 -15.43 -8.96
N LEU A 109 -6.07 -14.34 -9.55
CA LEU A 109 -6.98 -14.42 -10.70
C LEU A 109 -6.35 -15.16 -11.88
N ALA A 110 -5.11 -14.84 -12.24
CA ALA A 110 -4.38 -15.51 -13.32
C ALA A 110 -4.22 -17.02 -13.05
N SER A 111 -3.93 -17.40 -11.80
CA SER A 111 -3.86 -18.80 -11.39
C SER A 111 -5.22 -19.50 -11.49
N MET A 112 -6.31 -18.83 -11.10
CA MET A 112 -7.67 -19.38 -11.25
C MET A 112 -8.05 -19.63 -12.71
N PHE A 113 -7.69 -18.72 -13.62
CA PHE A 113 -7.92 -18.91 -15.07
C PHE A 113 -7.12 -20.09 -15.63
N ARG A 114 -5.89 -20.31 -15.15
CA ARG A 114 -5.04 -21.43 -15.57
C ARG A 114 -5.52 -22.77 -15.04
N SER A 115 -5.98 -22.81 -13.79
CA SER A 115 -6.49 -24.01 -13.12
C SER A 115 -7.78 -24.54 -13.76
N ARG A 116 -8.59 -23.69 -14.42
CA ARG A 116 -9.91 -24.00 -15.02
C ARG A 116 -10.95 -24.64 -14.08
N GLU A 117 -10.57 -25.10 -12.89
CA GLU A 117 -11.43 -25.86 -11.97
C GLU A 117 -12.34 -24.98 -11.09
N VAL A 118 -12.06 -23.68 -10.96
CA VAL A 118 -12.71 -22.82 -9.92
C VAL A 118 -13.49 -21.62 -10.49
N LEU A 119 -13.55 -21.47 -11.82
CA LEU A 119 -14.39 -20.42 -12.44
C LEU A 119 -15.89 -20.58 -12.13
N PHE A 120 -16.33 -21.78 -11.68
CA PHE A 120 -17.74 -22.10 -11.44
C PHE A 120 -18.20 -22.03 -9.97
N TYR A 121 -17.32 -21.78 -8.99
CA TYR A 121 -17.74 -21.67 -7.59
C TYR A 121 -17.89 -20.20 -7.18
N LYS A 122 -18.92 -19.88 -6.40
CA LYS A 122 -19.28 -18.52 -5.92
C LYS A 122 -18.10 -17.66 -5.48
N LYS A 123 -17.00 -18.27 -4.99
CA LYS A 123 -15.76 -17.62 -4.55
C LYS A 123 -14.95 -16.93 -5.67
N GLY A 124 -14.95 -17.45 -6.90
CA GLY A 124 -14.23 -16.84 -8.02
C GLY A 124 -14.80 -15.49 -8.44
N LEU A 125 -16.14 -15.38 -8.47
CA LEU A 125 -16.83 -14.13 -8.78
C LEU A 125 -16.50 -13.03 -7.75
N TYR A 126 -16.49 -13.34 -6.46
CA TYR A 126 -16.09 -12.38 -5.42
C TYR A 126 -14.66 -11.90 -5.58
N THR A 127 -13.75 -12.77 -6.04
CA THR A 127 -12.34 -12.40 -6.20
C THR A 127 -12.14 -11.50 -7.43
N ILE A 128 -12.85 -11.76 -8.52
CA ILE A 128 -12.88 -10.86 -9.69
C ILE A 128 -13.45 -9.51 -9.29
N LEU A 129 -14.61 -9.51 -8.61
CA LEU A 129 -15.27 -8.28 -8.17
C LEU A 129 -14.35 -7.46 -7.24
N ALA A 130 -13.75 -8.09 -6.24
CA ALA A 130 -12.81 -7.43 -5.32
C ALA A 130 -11.62 -6.83 -6.07
N THR A 131 -11.06 -7.54 -7.05
CA THR A 131 -9.92 -7.04 -7.84
C THR A 131 -10.31 -5.86 -8.71
N VAL A 132 -11.49 -5.92 -9.36
CA VAL A 132 -12.00 -4.81 -10.17
C VAL A 132 -12.27 -3.59 -9.29
N ILE A 133 -12.94 -3.75 -8.14
CA ILE A 133 -13.20 -2.65 -7.21
C ILE A 133 -11.89 -2.01 -6.76
N LEU A 134 -10.91 -2.80 -6.30
CA LEU A 134 -9.61 -2.27 -5.86
C LEU A 134 -8.84 -1.58 -6.98
N SER A 135 -8.90 -2.10 -8.20
CA SER A 135 -8.26 -1.48 -9.37
C SER A 135 -8.94 -0.17 -9.75
N VAL A 136 -10.27 -0.11 -9.73
CA VAL A 136 -11.04 1.11 -10.00
C VAL A 136 -10.81 2.16 -8.92
N MET A 137 -10.80 1.79 -7.64
CA MET A 137 -10.50 2.72 -6.55
C MET A 137 -9.12 3.36 -6.71
N LEU A 138 -8.12 2.59 -7.16
CA LEU A 138 -6.80 3.13 -7.46
C LEU A 138 -6.80 4.06 -8.68
N LEU A 139 -7.56 3.71 -9.71
CA LEU A 139 -7.68 4.54 -10.90
C LEU A 139 -8.38 5.86 -10.58
N LEU A 140 -9.40 5.83 -9.72
CA LEU A 140 -10.04 7.03 -9.19
C LEU A 140 -9.11 7.84 -8.29
N ALA A 141 -8.32 7.19 -7.44
CA ALA A 141 -7.29 7.87 -6.63
C ALA A 141 -6.20 8.51 -7.50
N TRP A 142 -5.88 7.86 -8.64
CA TRP A 142 -4.96 8.41 -9.65
C TRP A 142 -5.56 9.64 -10.34
N GLU A 143 -6.79 9.56 -10.83
CA GLU A 143 -7.50 10.70 -11.45
C GLU A 143 -7.67 11.87 -10.47
N ALA A 144 -8.02 11.58 -9.21
CA ALA A 144 -8.14 12.59 -8.16
C ALA A 144 -6.81 13.27 -7.81
N SER A 145 -5.67 12.68 -8.19
CA SER A 145 -4.36 13.32 -8.01
C SER A 145 -3.93 14.24 -9.16
N LEU A 146 -4.61 14.18 -10.30
CA LEU A 146 -4.33 15.00 -11.48
C LEU A 146 -5.09 16.33 -11.48
N HIS A 147 -6.08 16.48 -10.58
CA HIS A 147 -6.96 17.64 -10.44
C HIS A 147 -6.79 18.30 -9.09
#